data_AF-F2ATC2-F1
#
_entry.id   AF-F2ATC2-F1
#
_cell.length_a   1.000
_cell.length_b   1.000
_cell.length_c   1.000
_cell.angle_alpha   90.00
_cell.angle_beta   90.00
_cell.angle_gamma   90.00
#
_symmetry.space_group_name_H-M   'P 1'
#
loop_
_entity.id
_entity.type
_entity.pdbx_description
1 polymer ?
#
loop_
_entity_poly.entity_id
_entity_poly.type
_entity_poly.pdbx_seq_one_letter_code
_entity_poly.pdbx_strand_id
1 'polypeptide(L)'
;MVPSVPEMPLNFASLRMVPQLTPIRPNRLLNRLPSMLVALAVAVVFSSFEARADETAQDSARSLSRAFRDAAREANPSVVTVFSYGQNQTLSGATQDEPEEKTDEESPDESVGPMPPKQSEDGEFELSGLGSGVIINPFVDATDHDEEKDESIYWVMTNNHVITNAKKVVVQLPNETELVAKKVHGDSASDIAVLQITSNEPLKIAQYGDSKSLDIGPGARDWQSFQTGSNRQCRHHQRKESKARPHPSQSPFAN
;
A
#
# COMPACT_ATOMS: atom_id res chain seq x y z
N MET A 1 -51.82 11.76 -123.63
CA MET A 1 -52.88 12.43 -122.85
C MET A 1 -53.52 11.41 -121.90
N VAL A 2 -53.71 11.78 -120.63
CA VAL A 2 -54.93 11.62 -119.77
C VAL A 2 -55.86 10.40 -120.01
N PRO A 3 -56.38 9.63 -119.00
CA PRO A 3 -56.14 9.57 -117.52
C PRO A 3 -55.67 8.12 -117.11
N SER A 4 -56.00 7.41 -116.00
CA SER A 4 -56.80 7.61 -114.76
C SER A 4 -56.38 6.72 -113.56
N VAL A 5 -56.27 7.38 -112.41
CA VAL A 5 -56.43 7.02 -110.96
C VAL A 5 -57.68 6.14 -110.63
N PRO A 6 -57.82 5.41 -109.48
CA PRO A 6 -56.87 4.99 -108.41
C PRO A 6 -56.81 3.47 -108.11
N GLU A 7 -55.90 3.05 -107.20
CA GLU A 7 -55.98 1.79 -106.44
C GLU A 7 -56.52 1.97 -105.01
N MET A 8 -57.06 0.87 -104.45
CA MET A 8 -57.39 0.63 -103.03
C MET A 8 -57.46 -0.91 -102.82
N PRO A 9 -57.37 -1.48 -101.59
CA PRO A 9 -57.75 -0.84 -100.32
C PRO A 9 -56.87 -1.17 -99.08
N LEU A 10 -57.32 -0.65 -97.93
CA LEU A 10 -57.04 -1.05 -96.53
C LEU A 10 -55.59 -1.18 -96.03
N ASN A 11 -55.22 -0.34 -95.07
CA ASN A 11 -54.53 -0.81 -93.86
C ASN A 11 -55.05 -0.06 -92.61
N PHE A 12 -54.88 -0.65 -91.44
CA PHE A 12 -55.62 -0.32 -90.22
C PHE A 12 -55.12 0.93 -89.49
N ALA A 13 -56.07 1.67 -88.91
CA ALA A 13 -55.76 2.72 -87.94
C ALA A 13 -55.24 2.12 -86.62
N SER A 14 -54.24 2.75 -86.02
CA SER A 14 -53.81 2.50 -84.64
C SER A 14 -53.05 3.69 -84.07
N LEU A 15 -53.68 4.40 -83.13
CA LEU A 15 -53.00 5.44 -82.34
C LEU A 15 -51.91 4.78 -81.49
N ARG A 16 -50.64 5.08 -81.75
CA ARG A 16 -49.56 4.85 -80.77
C ARG A 16 -49.26 6.12 -80.00
N MET A 17 -50.00 6.29 -78.90
CA MET A 17 -49.74 7.26 -77.85
C MET A 17 -48.31 7.04 -77.31
N VAL A 18 -47.45 8.06 -77.37
CA VAL A 18 -46.06 7.97 -76.93
C VAL A 18 -45.98 8.31 -75.43
N PRO A 19 -45.61 7.36 -74.55
CA PRO A 19 -45.39 7.66 -73.14
C PRO A 19 -44.07 8.41 -72.94
N GLN A 20 -44.10 9.55 -72.27
CA GLN A 20 -42.91 10.27 -71.84
C GLN A 20 -42.19 9.49 -70.72
N LEU A 21 -41.01 8.96 -71.01
CA LEU A 21 -40.16 8.29 -70.01
C LEU A 21 -39.44 9.33 -69.15
N THR A 22 -39.82 9.44 -67.88
CA THR A 22 -39.07 10.24 -66.89
C THR A 22 -37.82 9.48 -66.43
N PRO A 23 -36.66 10.15 -66.27
CA PRO A 23 -35.44 9.49 -65.84
C PRO A 23 -35.52 9.08 -64.36
N ILE A 24 -35.41 7.78 -64.10
CA ILE A 24 -35.36 7.22 -62.74
C ILE A 24 -34.09 7.72 -62.04
N ARG A 25 -34.25 8.45 -60.93
CA ARG A 25 -33.11 8.92 -60.12
C ARG A 25 -32.40 7.71 -59.48
N PRO A 26 -31.06 7.58 -59.58
CA PRO A 26 -30.34 6.50 -58.91
C PRO A 26 -30.49 6.61 -57.39
N ASN A 27 -30.89 5.52 -56.75
CA ASN A 27 -31.26 5.52 -55.34
C ASN A 27 -30.00 5.63 -54.46
N ARG A 28 -29.84 6.78 -53.78
CA ARG A 28 -28.63 7.16 -53.01
C ARG A 28 -28.25 6.18 -51.88
N LEU A 29 -29.17 5.30 -51.48
CA LEU A 29 -28.93 4.28 -50.45
C LEU A 29 -27.88 3.22 -50.85
N LEU A 30 -27.86 2.78 -52.13
CA LEU A 30 -26.92 1.72 -52.56
C LEU A 30 -25.45 2.14 -52.39
N ASN A 31 -25.14 3.40 -52.65
CA ASN A 31 -23.77 3.92 -52.57
C ASN A 31 -23.26 4.14 -51.13
N ARG A 32 -24.06 3.84 -50.10
CA ARG A 32 -23.68 3.95 -48.68
C ARG A 32 -23.29 2.62 -48.04
N LEU A 33 -23.69 1.49 -48.64
CA LEU A 33 -23.40 0.14 -48.16
C LEU A 33 -21.89 -0.13 -47.93
N PRO A 34 -20.96 0.14 -48.87
CA PRO A 34 -19.54 -0.13 -48.64
C PRO A 34 -18.96 0.74 -47.52
N SER A 35 -19.35 2.01 -47.42
CA SER A 35 -18.89 2.89 -46.32
C SER A 35 -19.38 2.44 -44.95
N MET A 36 -20.57 1.81 -44.88
CA MET A 36 -21.14 1.33 -43.62
C MET A 36 -20.43 0.05 -43.12
N LEU A 37 -20.04 -0.85 -44.03
CA LEU A 37 -19.23 -2.02 -43.70
C LEU A 37 -17.82 -1.64 -43.23
N VAL A 38 -17.18 -0.67 -43.87
CA VAL A 38 -15.87 -0.16 -43.43
C VAL A 38 -15.96 0.49 -42.04
N ALA A 39 -16.99 1.31 -41.79
CA ALA A 39 -17.21 1.91 -40.48
C ALA A 39 -17.45 0.86 -39.37
N LEU A 40 -18.22 -0.18 -39.67
CA LEU A 40 -18.46 -1.30 -38.74
C LEU A 40 -17.17 -2.08 -38.45
N ALA A 41 -16.35 -2.37 -39.47
CA ALA A 41 -15.07 -3.06 -39.29
C ALA A 41 -14.10 -2.24 -38.43
N VAL A 42 -13.99 -0.92 -38.67
CA VAL A 42 -13.16 -0.02 -37.85
C VAL A 42 -13.66 0.03 -36.40
N ALA A 43 -14.98 0.09 -36.17
CA ALA A 43 -15.56 0.06 -34.83
C ALA A 43 -15.23 -1.24 -34.07
N VAL A 44 -15.37 -2.40 -34.72
CA VAL A 44 -15.02 -3.71 -34.12
C VAL A 44 -13.53 -3.81 -33.77
N VAL A 45 -12.65 -3.25 -34.59
CA VAL A 45 -11.21 -3.20 -34.30
C VAL A 45 -10.92 -2.27 -33.11
N PHE A 46 -11.58 -1.10 -33.02
CA PHE A 46 -11.45 -0.20 -31.87
C PHE A 46 -11.93 -0.85 -30.56
N SER A 47 -13.13 -1.42 -30.52
CA SER A 47 -13.64 -2.10 -29.33
C SER A 47 -12.77 -3.29 -28.88
N SER A 48 -12.03 -3.90 -29.81
CA SER A 48 -11.05 -4.97 -29.52
C SER A 48 -9.72 -4.46 -28.94
N PHE A 49 -9.52 -3.13 -28.91
CA PHE A 49 -8.34 -2.45 -28.37
C PHE A 49 -8.59 -1.95 -26.94
N GLU A 50 -9.68 -1.21 -26.70
CA GLU A 50 -10.06 -0.77 -25.33
C GLU A 50 -10.13 -1.95 -24.34
N ALA A 51 -10.75 -3.07 -24.73
CA ALA A 51 -10.98 -4.23 -23.87
C ALA A 51 -9.69 -4.89 -23.33
N ARG A 52 -8.53 -4.67 -23.98
CA ARG A 52 -7.23 -5.25 -23.56
C ARG A 52 -6.51 -4.43 -22.49
N ALA A 53 -6.91 -3.17 -22.25
CA ALA A 53 -6.23 -2.32 -21.29
C ALA A 53 -6.57 -2.72 -19.84
N ASP A 54 -7.84 -2.97 -19.54
CA ASP A 54 -8.34 -3.28 -18.19
C ASP A 54 -7.83 -4.64 -17.67
N GLU A 55 -7.84 -5.67 -18.52
CA GLU A 55 -7.34 -7.03 -18.20
C GLU A 55 -5.89 -7.00 -17.70
N THR A 56 -5.01 -6.25 -18.36
CA THR A 56 -3.60 -6.14 -17.97
C THR A 56 -3.39 -5.37 -16.66
N ALA A 57 -4.24 -4.38 -16.35
CA ALA A 57 -4.21 -3.67 -15.07
C ALA A 57 -4.67 -4.57 -13.91
N GLN A 58 -5.74 -5.34 -14.10
CA GLN A 58 -6.25 -6.27 -13.10
C GLN A 58 -5.27 -7.42 -12.82
N ASP A 59 -4.63 -7.98 -13.85
CA ASP A 59 -3.62 -9.03 -13.66
C ASP A 59 -2.30 -8.50 -13.07
N SER A 60 -1.95 -7.23 -13.33
CA SER A 60 -0.85 -6.55 -12.63
C SER A 60 -1.17 -6.40 -11.13
N ALA A 61 -2.39 -6.00 -10.78
CA ALA A 61 -2.82 -5.94 -9.38
C ALA A 61 -2.84 -7.34 -8.72
N ARG A 62 -3.37 -8.36 -9.40
CA ARG A 62 -3.42 -9.76 -8.90
C ARG A 62 -2.03 -10.36 -8.69
N SER A 63 -1.06 -10.08 -9.58
CA SER A 63 0.32 -10.58 -9.44
C SER A 63 1.07 -9.87 -8.32
N LEU A 64 0.92 -8.55 -8.17
CA LEU A 64 1.44 -7.80 -7.03
C LEU A 64 0.85 -8.30 -5.70
N SER A 65 -0.46 -8.55 -5.63
CA SER A 65 -1.11 -9.12 -4.44
C SER A 65 -0.62 -10.54 -4.10
N ARG A 66 -0.20 -11.35 -5.09
CA ARG A 66 0.45 -12.65 -4.82
C ARG A 66 1.85 -12.43 -4.25
N ALA A 67 2.67 -11.61 -4.90
CA ALA A 67 4.04 -11.31 -4.46
C ALA A 67 4.10 -10.80 -3.01
N PHE A 68 3.20 -9.90 -2.61
CA PHE A 68 3.10 -9.46 -1.21
C PHE A 68 2.71 -10.59 -0.25
N ARG A 69 1.76 -11.45 -0.62
CA ARG A 69 1.32 -12.58 0.24
C ARG A 69 2.38 -13.66 0.37
N ASP A 70 3.14 -13.92 -0.69
CA ASP A 70 4.22 -14.92 -0.68
C ASP A 70 5.45 -14.38 0.08
N ALA A 71 5.78 -13.08 -0.07
CA ALA A 71 6.79 -12.43 0.76
C ALA A 71 6.41 -12.40 2.26
N ALA A 72 5.16 -12.07 2.59
CA ALA A 72 4.65 -12.13 3.96
C ALA A 72 4.68 -13.56 4.52
N ARG A 73 4.34 -14.59 3.73
CA ARG A 73 4.44 -15.99 4.17
C ARG A 73 5.88 -16.39 4.54
N GLU A 74 6.87 -15.90 3.79
CA GLU A 74 8.29 -16.21 4.04
C GLU A 74 8.87 -15.39 5.21
N ALA A 75 8.41 -14.15 5.42
CA ALA A 75 8.95 -13.24 6.43
C ALA A 75 8.23 -13.30 7.80
N ASN A 76 6.90 -13.48 7.83
CA ASN A 76 6.11 -13.45 9.07
C ASN A 76 6.57 -14.44 10.15
N PRO A 77 7.04 -15.67 9.85
CA PRO A 77 7.52 -16.60 10.88
C PRO A 77 8.80 -16.12 11.61
N SER A 78 9.49 -15.11 11.07
CA SER A 78 10.63 -14.44 11.73
C SER A 78 10.23 -13.21 12.54
N VAL A 79 8.95 -12.80 12.50
CA VAL A 79 8.44 -11.62 13.24
C VAL A 79 7.85 -12.09 14.57
N VAL A 80 8.18 -11.37 15.64
CA VAL A 80 7.83 -11.72 17.03
C VAL A 80 7.27 -10.51 17.77
N THR A 81 6.44 -10.74 18.78
CA THR A 81 5.98 -9.69 19.70
C THR A 81 6.99 -9.55 20.84
N VAL A 82 7.25 -8.33 21.29
CA VAL A 82 8.19 -8.03 22.38
C VAL A 82 7.42 -7.33 23.51
N PHE A 83 7.34 -8.00 24.65
CA PHE A 83 6.79 -7.47 25.89
C PHE A 83 7.91 -6.98 26.80
N SER A 84 7.76 -5.78 27.35
CA SER A 84 8.68 -5.17 28.30
C SER A 84 7.95 -4.81 29.59
N TYR A 85 8.51 -5.22 30.72
CA TYR A 85 7.86 -5.13 32.02
C TYR A 85 8.68 -4.30 33.02
N GLY A 86 7.99 -3.60 33.92
CA GLY A 86 8.60 -2.90 35.06
C GLY A 86 9.33 -1.58 34.78
N GLN A 87 9.11 -0.94 33.62
CA GLN A 87 9.74 0.34 33.25
C GLN A 87 9.27 1.52 34.13
N ASN A 88 8.10 1.39 34.75
CA ASN A 88 7.40 2.47 35.47
C ASN A 88 7.87 2.68 36.93
N GLN A 89 8.80 1.86 37.45
CA GLN A 89 9.16 1.80 38.87
C GLN A 89 9.81 3.08 39.46
N THR A 90 10.02 4.13 38.68
CA THR A 90 10.71 5.37 39.13
C THR A 90 9.81 6.33 39.94
N LEU A 91 8.48 6.13 39.96
CA LEU A 91 7.53 7.06 40.62
C LEU A 91 6.42 6.42 41.49
N SER A 92 6.47 5.12 41.80
CA SER A 92 5.46 4.46 42.65
C SER A 92 5.69 4.70 44.15
N GLY A 93 5.63 5.98 44.55
CA GLY A 93 5.70 6.45 45.93
C GLY A 93 4.35 6.95 46.49
N ALA A 94 3.24 6.57 45.86
CA ALA A 94 1.89 6.92 46.29
C ALA A 94 0.91 5.76 45.97
N THR A 95 0.20 5.27 46.98
CA THR A 95 -0.98 4.41 46.79
C THR A 95 -2.17 5.30 46.43
N GLN A 96 -2.81 5.03 45.31
CA GLN A 96 -4.13 5.56 45.01
C GLN A 96 -4.91 4.50 44.20
N ASP A 97 -5.84 3.83 44.88
CA ASP A 97 -6.83 2.94 44.27
C ASP A 97 -7.86 3.77 43.51
N GLU A 98 -7.45 4.38 42.39
CA GLU A 98 -8.37 5.03 41.46
C GLU A 98 -9.18 3.95 40.73
N PRO A 99 -10.52 3.94 40.83
CA PRO A 99 -11.34 2.94 40.13
C PRO A 99 -11.24 3.14 38.62
N GLU A 100 -10.97 2.08 37.85
CA GLU A 100 -10.94 2.12 36.37
C GLU A 100 -12.28 2.68 35.83
N GLU A 101 -12.31 3.96 35.46
CA GLU A 101 -13.47 4.59 34.83
C GLU A 101 -13.61 4.03 33.41
N LYS A 102 -14.59 3.15 33.21
CA LYS A 102 -14.89 2.55 31.91
C LYS A 102 -15.44 3.60 30.95
N THR A 103 -14.56 4.23 30.20
CA THR A 103 -14.91 4.84 28.92
C THR A 103 -15.26 3.72 27.94
N ASP A 104 -16.55 3.39 27.83
CA ASP A 104 -17.10 2.49 26.82
C ASP A 104 -17.06 3.16 25.43
N GLU A 105 -15.85 3.49 24.96
CA GLU A 105 -15.56 3.92 23.59
C GLU A 105 -15.75 2.72 22.66
N GLU A 106 -16.94 2.58 22.08
CA GLU A 106 -17.35 1.52 21.14
C GLU A 106 -16.57 1.62 19.81
N SER A 107 -15.29 1.35 19.89
CA SER A 107 -14.38 1.17 18.77
C SER A 107 -14.76 -0.09 18.00
N PRO A 108 -14.82 -0.07 16.65
CA PRO A 108 -15.09 -1.28 15.88
C PRO A 108 -14.09 -2.39 16.21
N ASP A 109 -14.58 -3.57 16.54
CA ASP A 109 -13.78 -4.73 16.91
C ASP A 109 -13.02 -5.29 15.70
N GLU A 110 -11.83 -4.73 15.46
CA GLU A 110 -10.74 -5.41 14.76
C GLU A 110 -9.56 -5.59 15.74
N SER A 111 -9.79 -6.38 16.79
CA SER A 111 -8.76 -6.91 17.68
C SER A 111 -7.86 -7.94 16.98
N VAL A 112 -7.14 -7.51 15.94
CA VAL A 112 -6.27 -8.37 15.09
C VAL A 112 -4.94 -8.67 15.79
N GLY A 113 -5.00 -9.47 16.85
CA GLY A 113 -3.84 -9.98 17.57
C GLY A 113 -4.21 -10.64 18.91
N PRO A 114 -3.33 -11.47 19.49
CA PRO A 114 -3.53 -12.00 20.84
C PRO A 114 -3.55 -10.84 21.85
N MET A 115 -4.49 -10.88 22.79
CA MET A 115 -4.59 -9.90 23.88
C MET A 115 -3.35 -10.03 24.80
N PRO A 116 -2.54 -8.97 24.96
CA PRO A 116 -1.29 -9.08 25.73
C PRO A 116 -1.57 -9.25 27.23
N PRO A 117 -0.77 -10.06 27.95
CA PRO A 117 -0.95 -10.27 29.39
C PRO A 117 -0.63 -8.98 30.17
N LYS A 118 -1.55 -8.55 31.07
CA LYS A 118 -1.38 -7.32 31.88
C LYS A 118 -0.15 -7.36 32.81
N GLN A 119 0.32 -8.55 33.19
CA GLN A 119 1.44 -8.79 34.10
C GLN A 119 2.29 -9.95 33.59
N SER A 120 3.56 -10.02 34.00
CA SER A 120 4.43 -11.15 33.68
C SER A 120 3.97 -12.45 34.36
N GLU A 121 4.40 -13.62 33.86
CA GLU A 121 4.00 -14.95 34.36
C GLU A 121 4.18 -15.17 35.87
N ASP A 122 5.17 -14.49 36.45
CA ASP A 122 5.55 -14.48 37.86
C ASP A 122 4.82 -13.42 38.71
N GLY A 123 4.04 -12.55 38.08
CA GLY A 123 3.27 -11.47 38.73
C GLY A 123 4.11 -10.32 39.30
N GLU A 124 5.45 -10.39 39.22
CA GLU A 124 6.35 -9.40 39.82
C GLU A 124 6.37 -8.05 39.08
N PHE A 125 6.01 -8.02 37.80
CA PHE A 125 6.09 -6.82 36.96
C PHE A 125 4.86 -6.63 36.07
N GLU A 126 4.34 -5.41 36.04
CA GLU A 126 3.29 -4.98 35.12
C GLU A 126 3.85 -4.75 33.71
N LEU A 127 3.04 -5.03 32.69
CA LEU A 127 3.38 -4.76 31.29
C LEU A 127 3.47 -3.24 31.08
N SER A 128 4.66 -2.75 30.73
CA SER A 128 4.95 -1.31 30.58
C SER A 128 5.34 -0.90 29.15
N GLY A 129 5.65 -1.87 28.29
CA GLY A 129 6.02 -1.64 26.90
C GLY A 129 5.63 -2.81 26.00
N LEU A 130 5.12 -2.49 24.81
CA LEU A 130 4.74 -3.44 23.76
C LEU A 130 5.42 -3.00 22.46
N GLY A 131 5.98 -3.95 21.72
CA GLY A 131 6.55 -3.71 20.41
C GLY A 131 6.67 -4.99 19.58
N SER A 132 7.36 -4.87 18.45
CA SER A 132 7.69 -6.01 17.59
C SER A 132 9.20 -6.20 17.50
N GLY A 133 9.62 -7.42 17.18
CA GLY A 133 11.00 -7.75 16.87
C GLY A 133 11.09 -8.65 15.63
N VAL A 134 12.31 -8.80 15.13
CA VAL A 134 12.64 -9.68 14.00
C VAL A 134 13.78 -10.60 14.41
N ILE A 135 13.59 -11.90 14.24
CA ILE A 135 14.63 -12.93 14.46
C ILE A 135 15.68 -12.79 13.36
N ILE A 136 16.92 -12.50 13.74
CA ILE A 136 18.05 -12.24 12.85
C ILE A 136 19.24 -13.14 13.20
N ASN A 137 20.17 -13.30 12.25
CA ASN A 137 21.49 -13.84 12.54
C ASN A 137 22.56 -12.73 12.42
N PRO A 138 23.08 -12.17 13.53
CA PRO A 138 24.07 -11.09 13.51
C PRO A 138 25.51 -11.55 13.26
N PHE A 139 25.85 -12.85 13.39
CA PHE A 139 27.20 -13.36 13.16
C PHE A 139 27.18 -14.60 12.26
N VAL A 140 28.16 -14.74 11.37
CA VAL A 140 28.14 -15.79 10.32
C VAL A 140 28.02 -17.20 10.92
N ASP A 141 28.57 -17.40 12.12
CA ASP A 141 28.60 -18.68 12.84
C ASP A 141 27.63 -18.75 14.04
N ALA A 142 26.72 -17.78 14.24
CA ALA A 142 26.02 -17.59 15.53
C ALA A 142 25.02 -18.68 15.96
N THR A 143 24.82 -19.74 15.18
CA THR A 143 24.16 -20.96 15.64
C THR A 143 25.14 -21.80 16.47
N ASP A 144 25.59 -21.21 17.58
CA ASP A 144 26.22 -21.93 18.67
C ASP A 144 25.19 -22.91 19.24
N HIS A 145 25.22 -24.14 18.75
CA HIS A 145 24.57 -25.26 19.42
C HIS A 145 25.43 -25.60 20.64
N ASP A 146 24.88 -25.39 21.83
CA ASP A 146 25.52 -25.73 23.09
C ASP A 146 25.52 -27.26 23.22
N GLU A 147 26.60 -27.97 22.83
CA GLU A 147 26.58 -29.45 22.70
C GLU A 147 26.21 -30.21 24.00
N GLU A 148 26.18 -29.54 25.15
CA GLU A 148 25.69 -30.08 26.43
C GLU A 148 24.16 -29.98 26.61
N LYS A 149 23.43 -29.33 25.68
CA LYS A 149 21.99 -29.07 25.74
C LYS A 149 21.31 -28.96 24.36
N ASP A 150 20.08 -29.47 24.24
CA ASP A 150 19.23 -29.27 23.05
C ASP A 150 18.64 -27.83 22.93
N GLU A 151 19.31 -26.80 23.45
CA GLU A 151 18.95 -25.38 23.35
C GLU A 151 19.73 -24.72 22.19
N SER A 152 19.03 -24.08 21.24
CA SER A 152 19.67 -23.27 20.18
C SER A 152 19.57 -21.77 20.47
N ILE A 153 20.66 -21.02 20.27
CA ILE A 153 20.72 -19.57 20.49
C ILE A 153 20.15 -18.80 19.29
N TYR A 154 19.27 -17.83 19.56
CA TYR A 154 18.75 -16.91 18.55
C TYR A 154 18.84 -15.45 19.02
N TRP A 155 18.83 -14.53 18.05
CA TRP A 155 18.93 -13.10 18.29
C TRP A 155 17.71 -12.38 17.71
N VAL A 156 17.14 -11.43 18.45
CA VAL A 156 15.97 -10.65 18.03
C VAL A 156 16.36 -9.18 17.98
N MET A 157 16.17 -8.55 16.82
CA MET A 157 16.33 -7.12 16.63
C MET A 157 14.99 -6.41 16.92
N THR A 158 15.01 -5.35 17.70
CA THR A 158 13.84 -4.51 18.04
C THR A 158 14.28 -3.05 18.25
N ASN A 159 13.36 -2.16 18.60
CA ASN A 159 13.70 -0.77 18.94
C ASN A 159 14.21 -0.67 20.38
N ASN A 160 15.19 0.20 20.62
CA ASN A 160 15.73 0.44 21.95
C ASN A 160 14.68 1.06 22.89
N HIS A 161 13.83 1.96 22.40
CA HIS A 161 12.79 2.58 23.22
C HIS A 161 11.78 1.58 23.82
N VAL A 162 11.54 0.43 23.16
CA VAL A 162 10.65 -0.63 23.67
C VAL A 162 11.21 -1.23 24.97
N ILE A 163 12.50 -1.55 24.99
CA ILE A 163 13.16 -2.27 26.10
C ILE A 163 13.85 -1.35 27.13
N THR A 164 13.88 -0.04 26.90
CA THR A 164 14.58 0.92 27.77
C THR A 164 13.97 0.93 29.18
N ASN A 165 14.82 0.78 30.21
CA ASN A 165 14.47 0.62 31.63
C ASN A 165 13.68 -0.64 32.02
N ALA A 166 13.46 -1.60 31.10
CA ALA A 166 12.73 -2.83 31.41
C ALA A 166 13.49 -3.70 32.43
N LYS A 167 12.75 -4.35 33.33
CA LYS A 167 13.28 -5.32 34.30
C LYS A 167 13.30 -6.74 33.75
N LYS A 168 12.24 -7.08 33.02
CA LYS A 168 12.05 -8.36 32.32
C LYS A 168 11.60 -8.04 30.89
N VAL A 169 12.17 -8.74 29.92
CA VAL A 169 11.78 -8.65 28.50
C VAL A 169 11.46 -10.06 28.03
N VAL A 170 10.28 -10.22 27.44
CA VAL A 170 9.76 -11.50 26.95
C VAL A 170 9.45 -11.37 25.47
N VAL A 171 9.84 -12.37 24.69
CA VAL A 171 9.58 -12.46 23.26
C VAL A 171 8.52 -13.53 23.05
N GLN A 172 7.36 -13.13 22.53
CA GLN A 172 6.30 -14.07 22.15
C GLN A 172 6.44 -14.40 20.66
N LEU A 173 6.63 -15.69 20.38
CA LEU A 173 6.72 -16.26 19.05
C LEU A 173 5.33 -16.34 18.36
N PRO A 174 5.24 -16.44 17.03
CA PRO A 174 3.98 -16.56 16.30
C PRO A 174 3.22 -17.88 16.52
N ASN A 175 3.75 -18.79 17.35
CA ASN A 175 3.06 -19.98 17.87
C ASN A 175 2.61 -19.81 19.34
N GLU A 176 2.48 -18.55 19.81
CA GLU A 176 2.10 -18.15 21.18
C GLU A 176 3.09 -18.59 22.28
N THR A 177 4.25 -19.15 21.93
CA THR A 177 5.30 -19.52 22.90
C THR A 177 6.08 -18.30 23.37
N GLU A 178 6.17 -18.11 24.68
CA GLU A 178 6.92 -17.00 25.29
C GLU A 178 8.33 -17.42 25.73
N LEU A 179 9.33 -16.61 25.36
CA LEU A 179 10.75 -16.84 25.63
C LEU A 179 11.36 -15.61 26.31
N VAL A 180 11.90 -15.78 27.51
CA VAL A 180 12.55 -14.70 28.26
C VAL A 180 13.92 -14.38 27.65
N ALA A 181 14.22 -13.10 27.44
CA ALA A 181 15.52 -12.66 26.92
C ALA A 181 16.64 -12.86 27.95
N LYS A 182 17.62 -13.72 27.63
CA LYS A 182 18.80 -14.02 28.47
C LYS A 182 19.82 -12.88 28.50
N LYS A 183 19.90 -12.06 27.43
CA LYS A 183 20.73 -10.85 27.36
C LYS A 183 20.01 -9.78 26.55
N VAL A 184 20.20 -8.51 26.91
CA VAL A 184 19.63 -7.34 26.23
C VAL A 184 20.74 -6.30 26.03
N HIS A 185 20.94 -5.85 24.80
CA HIS A 185 21.85 -4.76 24.46
C HIS A 185 21.10 -3.73 23.62
N GLY A 186 21.26 -2.45 23.93
CA GLY A 186 20.58 -1.35 23.22
C GLY A 186 21.55 -0.21 22.90
N ASP A 187 21.38 0.39 21.72
CA ASP A 187 22.01 1.64 21.32
C ASP A 187 20.95 2.74 21.25
N SER A 188 21.09 3.74 22.12
CA SER A 188 20.21 4.91 22.17
C SER A 188 20.49 5.94 21.07
N ALA A 189 21.60 5.83 20.33
CA ALA A 189 21.92 6.72 19.21
C ALA A 189 21.23 6.31 17.90
N SER A 190 21.05 5.01 17.66
CA SER A 190 20.33 4.46 16.50
C SER A 190 18.89 3.99 16.80
N ASP A 191 18.50 3.99 18.08
CA ASP A 191 17.25 3.39 18.60
C ASP A 191 17.10 1.88 18.26
N ILE A 192 18.20 1.14 18.22
CA ILE A 192 18.22 -0.30 17.95
C ILE A 192 18.58 -1.08 19.21
N ALA A 193 17.88 -2.17 19.47
CA ALA A 193 18.23 -3.16 20.48
C ALA A 193 18.31 -4.57 19.90
N VAL A 194 19.14 -5.40 20.51
CA VAL A 194 19.35 -6.81 20.19
C VAL A 194 19.19 -7.63 21.46
N LEU A 195 18.25 -8.58 21.42
CA LEU A 195 17.92 -9.50 22.51
C LEU A 195 18.50 -10.88 22.18
N GLN A 196 19.05 -11.58 23.18
CA GLN A 196 19.42 -12.99 23.06
C GLN A 196 18.31 -13.86 23.67
N ILE A 197 17.76 -14.78 22.90
CA ILE A 197 16.82 -15.82 23.36
C ILE A 197 17.41 -17.20 23.07
N THR A 198 16.81 -18.24 23.65
CA THR A 198 17.12 -19.64 23.32
C THR A 198 15.82 -20.40 23.09
N SER A 199 15.82 -21.30 22.12
CA SER A 199 14.68 -22.14 21.76
C SER A 199 15.15 -23.58 21.55
N ASN A 200 14.34 -24.53 22.00
CA ASN A 200 14.54 -25.96 21.70
C ASN A 200 14.04 -26.30 20.29
N GLU A 201 13.16 -25.46 19.73
CA GLU A 201 12.63 -25.60 18.37
C GLU A 201 13.38 -24.69 17.38
N PRO A 202 13.61 -25.13 16.13
CA PRO A 202 14.34 -24.35 15.13
C PRO A 202 13.51 -23.16 14.63
N LEU A 203 13.96 -21.94 14.95
CA LEU A 203 13.26 -20.71 14.58
C LEU A 203 13.62 -20.24 13.16
N LYS A 204 12.65 -19.62 12.47
CA LYS A 204 12.87 -18.98 11.16
C LYS A 204 13.66 -17.68 11.38
N ILE A 205 14.79 -17.55 10.69
CA ILE A 205 15.62 -16.34 10.68
C ILE A 205 15.27 -15.50 9.44
N ALA A 206 15.12 -14.18 9.61
CA ALA A 206 14.92 -13.25 8.51
C ALA A 206 16.17 -13.08 7.64
N GLN A 207 15.97 -12.95 6.33
CA GLN A 207 17.06 -12.70 5.36
C GLN A 207 17.29 -11.19 5.21
N TYR A 208 18.56 -10.75 5.22
CA TYR A 208 18.91 -9.35 5.00
C TYR A 208 18.84 -8.97 3.50
N GLY A 209 18.20 -7.84 3.18
CA GLY A 209 18.28 -7.21 1.87
C GLY A 209 19.32 -6.08 1.82
N ASP A 210 19.97 -5.89 0.66
CA ASP A 210 20.92 -4.77 0.48
C ASP A 210 20.16 -3.43 0.31
N SER A 211 20.21 -2.58 1.33
CA SER A 211 19.61 -1.24 1.34
C SER A 211 20.18 -0.29 0.29
N LYS A 212 21.35 -0.59 -0.32
CA LYS A 212 21.93 0.20 -1.42
C LYS A 212 21.38 -0.21 -2.79
N SER A 213 20.80 -1.40 -2.90
CA SER A 213 20.18 -1.93 -4.12
C SER A 213 18.71 -1.55 -4.28
N LEU A 214 18.09 -1.08 -3.19
CA LEU A 214 16.67 -0.73 -3.09
C LEU A 214 16.36 0.58 -3.83
N ASP A 215 15.81 0.47 -5.05
CA ASP A 215 15.25 1.63 -5.76
C ASP A 215 13.92 2.07 -5.12
N ILE A 216 13.94 3.24 -4.48
CA ILE A 216 12.72 3.93 -4.03
C ILE A 216 11.87 4.33 -5.24
N GLY A 217 10.79 3.58 -5.47
CA GLY A 217 9.84 3.81 -6.57
C GLY A 217 9.21 5.21 -6.59
N PRO A 218 8.54 5.59 -7.69
CA PRO A 218 8.15 6.99 -7.96
C PRO A 218 7.34 7.66 -6.84
N GLY A 219 6.46 6.92 -6.14
CA GLY A 219 5.69 7.46 -5.02
C GLY A 219 6.56 7.93 -3.84
N ALA A 220 7.62 7.20 -3.50
CA ALA A 220 8.54 7.59 -2.43
C ALA A 220 9.38 8.83 -2.83
N ARG A 221 9.75 8.93 -4.12
CA ARG A 221 10.41 10.13 -4.66
C ARG A 221 9.49 11.35 -4.58
N ASP A 222 8.19 11.17 -4.83
CA ASP A 222 7.22 12.27 -4.83
C ASP A 222 6.96 12.85 -3.42
N TRP A 223 6.96 11.99 -2.40
CA TRP A 223 6.95 12.42 -0.98
C TRP A 223 8.15 13.32 -0.63
N GLN A 224 9.33 13.03 -1.20
CA GLN A 224 10.54 13.85 -1.01
C GLN A 224 10.40 15.24 -1.68
N SER A 225 9.73 15.34 -2.84
CA SER A 225 9.37 16.62 -3.45
C SER A 225 8.35 17.41 -2.63
N PHE A 226 7.37 16.74 -2.00
CA PHE A 226 6.38 17.41 -1.15
C PHE A 226 7.00 18.12 0.05
N GLN A 227 7.92 17.46 0.77
CA GLN A 227 8.63 18.07 1.89
C GLN A 227 9.50 19.27 1.44
N THR A 228 10.22 19.14 0.33
CA THR A 228 11.09 20.21 -0.20
C THR A 228 10.35 21.34 -0.95
N GLY A 229 9.07 21.12 -1.29
CA GLY A 229 8.12 22.14 -1.71
C GLY A 229 7.58 22.94 -0.52
N SER A 230 7.01 22.24 0.47
CA SER A 230 6.42 22.84 1.68
C SER A 230 7.39 23.83 2.39
N ASN A 231 8.65 23.42 2.55
CA ASN A 231 9.66 24.22 3.25
C ASN A 231 10.01 25.55 2.54
N ARG A 232 9.78 25.65 1.21
CA ARG A 232 9.88 26.92 0.46
C ARG A 232 8.68 27.83 0.72
N GLN A 233 7.47 27.25 0.82
CA GLN A 233 6.24 27.99 1.10
C GLN A 233 6.32 28.70 2.47
N CYS A 234 6.76 27.99 3.51
CA CYS A 234 6.92 28.54 4.86
C CYS A 234 7.91 29.71 4.93
N ARG A 235 9.08 29.60 4.26
CA ARG A 235 10.08 30.69 4.19
C ARG A 235 9.52 31.95 3.50
N HIS A 236 8.63 31.81 2.54
CA HIS A 236 7.99 32.96 1.89
C HIS A 236 6.89 33.63 2.75
N HIS A 237 6.28 32.92 3.70
CA HIS A 237 5.29 33.49 4.61
C HIS A 237 5.95 34.33 5.71
N GLN A 238 6.89 33.75 6.49
CA GLN A 238 7.57 34.47 7.58
C GLN A 238 8.35 35.71 7.10
N ARG A 239 8.87 35.71 5.86
CA ARG A 239 9.54 36.87 5.26
C ARG A 239 8.57 38.03 4.91
N LYS A 240 7.26 37.79 4.83
CA LYS A 240 6.25 38.85 4.73
C LYS A 240 5.88 39.39 6.12
N GLU A 241 5.62 38.52 7.08
CA GLU A 241 5.21 38.91 8.45
C GLU A 241 6.28 39.72 9.19
N SER A 242 7.55 39.30 9.10
CA SER A 242 8.69 40.00 9.69
C SER A 242 8.91 41.41 9.11
N LYS A 243 8.32 41.73 7.97
CA LYS A 243 8.40 43.07 7.34
C LYS A 243 7.18 43.96 7.62
N ALA A 244 6.21 43.48 8.41
CA ALA A 244 4.93 44.15 8.68
C ALA A 244 4.77 44.70 10.11
N ARG A 245 5.72 44.43 11.03
CA ARG A 245 5.67 44.93 12.41
C ARG A 245 6.58 46.17 12.58
N PRO A 246 6.05 47.37 12.82
CA PRO A 246 6.87 48.49 13.29
C PRO A 246 7.35 48.21 14.72
N HIS A 247 8.60 48.55 15.04
CA HIS A 247 9.12 48.42 16.40
C HIS A 247 8.47 49.46 17.33
N PRO A 248 7.91 49.08 18.48
CA PRO A 248 7.61 50.04 19.54
C PRO A 248 8.93 50.55 20.13
N SER A 249 9.05 51.87 20.27
CA SER A 249 10.23 52.53 20.85
C SER A 249 10.33 52.23 22.35
N GLN A 250 11.51 51.84 22.83
CA GLN A 250 11.83 51.89 24.26
C GLN A 250 11.90 53.36 24.72
N SER A 251 11.40 53.65 25.91
CA SER A 251 11.66 54.91 26.63
C SER A 251 11.92 54.60 28.12
N PRO A 252 12.85 55.32 28.80
CA PRO A 252 13.27 54.97 30.14
C PRO A 252 12.68 55.86 31.25
N PHE A 253 12.16 55.23 32.30
CA PHE A 253 12.00 55.80 33.66
C PHE A 253 12.31 54.66 34.66
N ALA A 254 13.13 54.76 35.71
CA ALA A 254 13.68 55.90 36.48
C ALA A 254 12.76 56.48 37.57
N ASN A 255 12.41 55.64 38.55
CA ASN A 255 12.90 55.78 39.94
C ASN A 255 12.64 54.49 40.75
#